data_AF-A0A1X1N2N3-F1
#
_entry.id   AF-A0A1X1N2N3-F1
#
_cell.length_a   1.000
_cell.length_b   1.000
_cell.length_c   1.000
_cell.angle_alpha   90.00
_cell.angle_beta   90.00
_cell.angle_gamma   90.00
#
_symmetry.space_group_name_H-M   'P 1'
#
loop_
_entity.id
_entity.type
_entity.pdbx_description
1 polymer ?
#
loop_
_entity_poly.entity_id
_entity_poly.type
_entity_poly.pdbx_seq_one_letter_code
_entity_poly.pdbx_strand_id
1 'polypeptide(L)'
;MHAGIDEALGRDWRKEQPDVDLVRVKDPDITAWQPLREAGFTVKPGWITWLAPACASEEDFLMRMSRRSQRGARSSAAALAERGVTLASRSPLDPTQMDEFLTVYEAHVATLRNGVPFARRFRERLLDRPEDYFMVRAEDADGDLVGACLCEIDATMSIVRVRFTALGTGERDGNLARSLYLTAFQETRERGHRWISLGSDPSTYGHLVQPGLFVFKSRFGLFPVPLKLLQPNAHPVQAADEADLVLRLIALSDPSLHIAYHGDAPTSHATDAAWLREDAQQDPEPAISLHLEVLSRDAEIDTNAYRAGFLRRTTLRVIDA
;
A
#
# COMPACT_ATOMS: atom_id res chain seq x y z
N MET A 1 -16.03 12.61 10.60
CA MET A 1 -16.95 13.67 10.12
C MET A 1 -16.25 14.50 9.06
N HIS A 2 -16.95 15.00 8.04
CA HIS A 2 -16.39 15.94 7.06
C HIS A 2 -16.78 17.37 7.42
N ALA A 3 -15.85 18.31 7.26
CA ALA A 3 -16.06 19.74 7.49
C ALA A 3 -15.51 20.55 6.31
N GLY A 4 -16.08 21.74 6.09
CA GLY A 4 -15.47 22.74 5.22
C GLY A 4 -14.24 23.39 5.88
N ILE A 5 -13.41 24.10 5.12
CA ILE A 5 -12.19 24.75 5.65
C ILE A 5 -12.54 25.77 6.75
N ASP A 6 -13.49 26.67 6.51
CA ASP A 6 -13.87 27.70 7.49
C ASP A 6 -14.41 27.09 8.79
N GLU A 7 -15.22 26.03 8.66
CA GLU A 7 -15.74 25.28 9.80
C GLU A 7 -14.61 24.58 10.57
N ALA A 8 -13.66 23.97 9.87
CA ALA A 8 -12.51 23.29 10.45
C ALA A 8 -11.62 24.24 11.27
N LEU A 9 -11.41 25.47 10.80
CA LEU A 9 -10.56 26.47 11.44
C LEU A 9 -11.28 27.26 12.54
N GLY A 10 -12.60 27.42 12.45
CA GLY A 10 -13.36 28.30 13.34
C GLY A 10 -13.89 27.69 14.63
N ARG A 11 -13.63 26.40 14.90
CA ARG A 11 -14.26 25.65 15.99
C ARG A 11 -13.29 25.00 16.96
N ASP A 12 -13.70 24.92 18.23
CA ASP A 12 -13.05 24.07 19.23
C ASP A 12 -13.70 22.68 19.22
N TRP A 13 -13.27 21.86 18.26
CA TRP A 13 -13.87 20.54 17.99
C TRP A 13 -13.93 19.62 19.21
N ARG A 14 -12.97 19.72 20.13
CA ARG A 14 -12.96 18.89 21.35
C ARG A 14 -14.09 19.26 22.31
N LYS A 15 -14.45 20.54 22.40
CA LYS A 15 -15.52 21.02 23.27
C LYS A 15 -16.89 20.92 22.60
N GLU A 16 -16.95 21.26 21.32
CA GLU A 16 -18.20 21.39 20.59
C GLU A 16 -18.75 20.05 20.08
N GLN A 17 -17.87 19.07 19.83
CA GLN A 17 -18.23 17.77 19.27
C GLN A 17 -17.52 16.63 20.02
N PRO A 18 -17.86 16.42 21.32
CA PRO A 18 -17.16 15.44 22.15
C PRO A 18 -17.30 14.00 21.65
N ASP A 19 -18.31 13.71 20.82
CA ASP A 19 -18.60 12.39 20.27
C ASP A 19 -17.96 12.13 18.90
N VAL A 20 -17.17 13.06 18.37
CA VAL A 20 -16.48 12.90 17.09
C VAL A 20 -15.05 12.38 17.31
N ASP A 21 -14.69 11.29 16.65
CA ASP A 21 -13.32 10.73 16.72
C ASP A 21 -12.35 11.45 15.78
N LEU A 22 -12.84 11.88 14.62
CA LEU A 22 -12.03 12.46 13.55
C LEU A 22 -12.82 13.50 12.74
N VAL A 23 -12.20 14.66 12.52
CA VAL A 23 -12.66 15.70 11.60
C VAL A 23 -11.76 15.70 10.37
N ARG A 24 -12.36 15.67 9.19
CA ARG A 24 -11.64 15.64 7.91
C ARG A 24 -12.08 16.77 7.01
N VAL A 25 -11.12 17.53 6.52
CA VAL A 25 -11.30 18.43 5.37
C VAL A 25 -10.83 17.69 4.12
N LYS A 26 -11.69 17.60 3.11
CA LYS A 26 -11.36 16.96 1.83
C LYS A 26 -10.84 17.98 0.84
N ASP A 27 -9.77 17.60 0.15
CA ASP A 27 -9.11 18.37 -0.90
C ASP A 27 -8.90 19.85 -0.52
N PRO A 28 -8.29 20.14 0.64
CA PRO A 28 -8.09 21.52 1.05
C PRO A 28 -7.17 22.23 0.06
N ASP A 29 -7.55 23.45 -0.33
CA ASP A 29 -6.68 24.32 -1.14
C ASP A 29 -5.32 24.49 -0.46
N ILE A 30 -4.26 24.54 -1.27
CA ILE A 30 -2.87 24.65 -0.82
C ILE A 30 -2.64 25.81 0.15
N THR A 31 -3.36 26.92 -0.03
CA THR A 31 -3.28 28.11 0.84
C THR A 31 -3.84 27.86 2.25
N ALA A 32 -4.72 26.87 2.41
CA ALA A 32 -5.31 26.49 3.70
C ALA A 32 -4.45 25.47 4.47
N TRP A 33 -3.42 24.87 3.87
CA TRP A 33 -2.64 23.81 4.52
C TRP A 33 -1.93 24.28 5.79
N GLN A 34 -1.31 25.45 5.73
CA GLN A 34 -0.59 25.99 6.88
C GLN A 34 -1.54 26.39 8.02
N PRO A 35 -2.64 27.15 7.79
CA PRO A 35 -3.67 27.38 8.81
C PRO A 35 -4.23 26.08 9.43
N LEU A 36 -4.49 25.05 8.61
CA LEU A 36 -5.00 23.77 9.10
C LEU A 36 -3.99 23.07 10.03
N ARG A 37 -2.70 23.11 9.69
CA ARG A 37 -1.63 22.56 10.55
C ARG A 37 -1.52 23.31 11.88
N GLU A 38 -1.64 24.63 11.85
CA GLU A 38 -1.64 25.47 13.05
C GLU A 38 -2.85 25.16 13.94
N ALA A 39 -4.00 24.82 13.35
CA ALA A 39 -5.18 24.31 14.05
C ALA A 39 -5.06 22.84 14.50
N GLY A 40 -3.92 22.18 14.28
CA GLY A 40 -3.62 20.81 14.73
C GLY A 40 -4.09 19.69 13.79
N PHE A 41 -4.51 20.02 12.57
CA PHE A 41 -4.79 19.04 11.53
C PHE A 41 -3.50 18.53 10.89
N THR A 42 -3.51 17.25 10.52
CA THR A 42 -2.44 16.60 9.77
C THR A 42 -2.82 16.59 8.29
N VAL A 43 -2.09 17.34 7.46
CA VAL A 43 -2.30 17.39 6.00
C VAL A 43 -1.57 16.23 5.32
N LYS A 44 -2.28 15.44 4.53
CA LYS A 44 -1.83 14.17 4.00
C LYS A 44 -2.46 13.84 2.64
N PRO A 45 -1.88 12.91 1.86
CA PRO A 45 -2.61 12.27 0.77
C PRO A 45 -3.86 11.57 1.30
N GLY A 46 -4.94 11.46 0.54
CA GLY A 46 -6.04 10.54 0.87
C GLY A 46 -5.61 9.08 0.75
N TRP A 47 -4.93 8.76 -0.36
CA TRP A 47 -4.40 7.44 -0.69
C TRP A 47 -2.95 7.50 -1.14
N ILE A 48 -2.24 6.41 -0.91
CA ILE A 48 -0.87 6.18 -1.36
C ILE A 48 -0.81 4.86 -2.12
N THR A 49 0.12 4.77 -3.06
CA THR A 49 0.48 3.54 -3.77
C THR A 49 1.89 3.15 -3.37
N TRP A 50 2.06 1.89 -2.97
CA TRP A 50 3.38 1.37 -2.63
C TRP A 50 4.10 0.93 -3.89
N LEU A 51 5.30 1.47 -4.12
CA LEU A 51 6.08 1.26 -5.32
C LEU A 51 7.49 0.77 -4.96
N ALA A 52 8.08 -0.02 -5.83
CA ALA A 52 9.51 -0.30 -5.84
C ALA A 52 10.01 -0.45 -7.29
N PRO A 53 11.30 -0.16 -7.54
CA PRO A 53 11.91 -0.47 -8.83
C PRO A 53 11.98 -1.99 -9.02
N ALA A 54 11.92 -2.46 -10.27
CA ALA A 54 12.08 -3.88 -10.60
C ALA A 54 13.52 -4.40 -10.38
N CYS A 55 14.48 -3.48 -10.22
CA CYS A 55 15.92 -3.71 -10.03
C CYS A 55 16.57 -4.52 -11.19
N ALA A 56 17.90 -4.62 -11.19
CA ALA A 56 18.62 -5.40 -12.20
C ALA A 56 18.67 -6.90 -11.86
N SER A 57 18.57 -7.25 -10.57
CA SER A 57 18.59 -8.64 -10.10
C SER A 57 17.71 -8.84 -8.86
N GLU A 58 17.46 -10.10 -8.49
CA GLU A 58 16.80 -10.43 -7.22
C GLU A 58 17.61 -9.95 -6.02
N GLU A 59 18.94 -10.13 -6.02
CA GLU A 59 19.80 -9.70 -4.91
C GLU A 59 19.74 -8.17 -4.73
N ASP A 60 19.73 -7.40 -5.82
CA ASP A 60 19.54 -5.94 -5.76
C ASP A 60 18.21 -5.56 -5.11
N PHE A 61 17.14 -6.30 -5.42
CA PHE A 61 15.85 -6.09 -4.80
C PHE A 61 15.87 -6.48 -3.30
N LEU A 62 16.46 -7.63 -2.95
CA LEU A 62 16.60 -8.07 -1.56
C LEU A 62 17.36 -7.03 -0.72
N MET A 63 18.41 -6.40 -1.26
CA MET A 63 19.16 -5.36 -0.56
C MET A 63 18.29 -4.15 -0.13
N ARG A 64 17.17 -3.89 -0.82
CA ARG A 64 16.20 -2.84 -0.45
C ARG A 64 15.29 -3.25 0.71
N MET A 65 15.09 -4.54 0.93
CA MET A 65 14.27 -5.05 2.02
C MET A 65 14.97 -4.87 3.36
N SER A 66 14.20 -4.83 4.45
CA SER A 66 14.81 -4.87 5.80
C SER A 66 15.61 -6.17 6.00
N ARG A 67 16.69 -6.14 6.79
CA ARG A 67 17.49 -7.36 7.10
C ARG A 67 16.65 -8.55 7.57
N ARG A 68 15.57 -8.29 8.34
CA ARG A 68 14.63 -9.32 8.79
C ARG A 68 13.84 -9.90 7.61
N SER A 69 13.34 -9.04 6.72
CA SER A 69 12.62 -9.46 5.52
C SER A 69 13.51 -10.19 4.53
N GLN A 70 14.78 -9.79 4.37
CA GLN A 70 15.76 -10.51 3.54
C GLN A 70 15.96 -11.95 4.01
N ARG A 71 16.21 -12.13 5.31
CA ARG A 71 16.33 -13.48 5.90
C ARG A 71 15.04 -14.27 5.74
N GLY A 72 13.89 -13.62 5.98
CA GLY A 72 12.58 -14.21 5.81
C GLY A 72 12.31 -14.67 4.37
N ALA A 73 12.71 -13.89 3.37
CA ALA A 73 12.57 -14.24 1.96
C ALA A 73 13.38 -15.51 1.61
N ARG A 74 14.65 -15.54 2.00
CA ARG A 74 15.53 -16.69 1.76
C ARG A 74 15.02 -17.96 2.46
N SER A 75 14.55 -17.84 3.72
CA SER A 75 13.96 -18.97 4.43
C SER A 75 12.61 -19.41 3.83
N SER A 76 11.81 -18.47 3.31
CA SER A 76 10.53 -18.79 2.67
C SER A 76 10.73 -19.63 1.42
N ALA A 77 11.69 -19.27 0.57
CA ALA A 77 12.01 -20.03 -0.63
C ALA A 77 12.44 -21.47 -0.29
N ALA A 78 13.32 -21.64 0.69
CA ALA A 78 13.74 -22.97 1.15
C ALA A 78 12.58 -23.80 1.71
N ALA A 79 11.73 -23.19 2.55
CA ALA A 79 10.57 -23.87 3.15
C ALA A 79 9.52 -24.30 2.11
N LEU A 80 9.29 -23.49 1.06
CA LEU A 80 8.39 -23.84 -0.02
C LEU A 80 8.96 -24.99 -0.86
N ALA A 81 10.26 -24.96 -1.17
CA ALA A 81 10.93 -26.05 -1.88
C ALA A 81 10.88 -27.38 -1.11
N GLU A 82 11.09 -27.36 0.22
CA GLU A 82 10.95 -28.55 1.08
C GLU A 82 9.54 -29.15 1.04
N ARG A 83 8.53 -28.29 0.88
CA ARG A 83 7.12 -28.68 0.74
C ARG A 83 6.73 -29.10 -0.69
N GLY A 84 7.64 -29.06 -1.64
CA GLY A 84 7.35 -29.33 -3.05
C GLY A 84 6.48 -28.25 -3.73
N VAL A 85 6.39 -27.05 -3.16
CA VAL A 85 5.63 -25.94 -3.76
C VAL A 85 6.45 -25.30 -4.86
N THR A 86 5.87 -25.21 -6.05
CA THR A 86 6.47 -24.57 -7.23
C THR A 86 5.80 -23.24 -7.52
N LEU A 87 6.56 -22.26 -8.00
CA LEU A 87 6.04 -20.97 -8.43
C LEU A 87 6.19 -20.80 -9.94
N ALA A 88 5.14 -20.36 -10.60
CA ALA A 88 5.14 -20.12 -12.04
C ALA A 88 4.31 -18.88 -12.41
N SER A 89 4.78 -18.14 -13.41
CA SER A 89 4.02 -17.08 -14.04
C SER A 89 3.25 -17.61 -15.24
N ARG A 90 2.02 -17.11 -15.42
CA ARG A 90 1.14 -17.41 -16.56
C ARG A 90 0.64 -16.12 -17.17
N SER A 91 0.76 -16.03 -18.50
CA SER A 91 0.35 -14.87 -19.31
C SER A 91 0.07 -15.35 -20.73
N PRO A 92 -0.96 -14.83 -21.42
CA PRO A 92 -1.96 -13.89 -20.91
C PRO A 92 -2.88 -14.55 -19.86
N LEU A 93 -3.75 -13.76 -19.22
CA LEU A 93 -4.73 -14.28 -18.27
C LEU A 93 -5.77 -15.16 -18.98
N ASP A 94 -5.88 -16.42 -18.56
CA ASP A 94 -6.85 -17.38 -19.10
C ASP A 94 -8.11 -17.50 -18.21
N PRO A 95 -9.31 -17.73 -18.78
CA PRO A 95 -10.54 -17.91 -18.00
C PRO A 95 -10.49 -19.05 -16.96
N THR A 96 -9.88 -20.20 -17.30
CA THR A 96 -9.76 -21.35 -16.40
C THR A 96 -8.86 -21.00 -15.22
N GLN A 97 -7.71 -20.37 -15.50
CA GLN A 97 -6.80 -19.89 -14.45
C GLN A 97 -7.47 -18.86 -13.54
N MET A 98 -8.30 -17.99 -14.11
CA MET A 98 -9.05 -17.00 -13.34
C MET A 98 -10.08 -17.67 -12.42
N ASP A 99 -10.78 -18.71 -12.88
CA ASP A 99 -11.77 -19.42 -12.07
C ASP A 99 -11.15 -20.22 -10.91
N GLU A 100 -10.00 -20.86 -11.16
CA GLU A 100 -9.20 -21.50 -10.10
C GLU A 100 -8.73 -20.47 -9.06
N PHE A 101 -8.18 -19.34 -9.52
CA PHE A 101 -7.77 -18.24 -8.64
C PHE A 101 -8.93 -17.70 -7.81
N LEU A 102 -10.10 -17.48 -8.43
CA LEU A 102 -11.27 -16.97 -7.75
C LEU A 102 -11.75 -17.91 -6.64
N THR A 103 -11.62 -19.22 -6.82
CA THR A 103 -11.95 -20.20 -5.78
C THR A 103 -11.09 -20.01 -4.53
N VAL A 104 -9.75 -19.93 -4.69
CA VAL A 104 -8.82 -19.68 -3.57
C VAL A 104 -9.03 -18.28 -2.99
N TYR A 105 -9.24 -17.27 -3.84
CA TYR A 105 -9.44 -15.89 -3.44
C TYR A 105 -10.71 -15.69 -2.61
N GLU A 106 -11.84 -16.27 -3.01
CA GLU A 106 -13.10 -16.17 -2.28
C GLU A 106 -12.98 -16.83 -0.90
N ALA A 107 -12.34 -17.99 -0.83
CA ALA A 107 -12.06 -18.66 0.44
C ALA A 107 -11.16 -17.80 1.36
N HIS A 108 -10.09 -17.22 0.82
CA HIS A 108 -9.21 -16.33 1.58
C HIS A 108 -9.96 -15.08 2.09
N VAL A 109 -10.68 -14.38 1.20
CA VAL A 109 -11.41 -13.16 1.52
C VAL A 109 -12.49 -13.40 2.57
N ALA A 110 -13.16 -14.56 2.55
CA ALA A 110 -14.17 -14.93 3.55
C ALA A 110 -13.61 -15.00 4.98
N THR A 111 -12.29 -15.15 5.15
CA THR A 111 -11.65 -15.12 6.49
C THR A 111 -11.37 -13.70 7.00
N LEU A 112 -11.50 -12.68 6.14
CA LEU A 112 -11.22 -11.29 6.48
C LEU A 112 -12.47 -10.61 7.05
N ARG A 113 -12.34 -9.93 8.19
CA ARG A 113 -13.45 -9.24 8.90
C ARG A 113 -14.30 -8.35 7.98
N ASN A 114 -13.66 -7.64 7.05
CA ASN A 114 -14.30 -6.73 6.09
C ASN A 114 -14.03 -7.18 4.64
N GLY A 115 -13.86 -8.48 4.42
CA GLY A 115 -13.52 -9.04 3.11
C GLY A 115 -14.64 -8.83 2.09
N VAL A 116 -14.32 -8.19 0.97
CA VAL A 116 -15.22 -8.07 -0.18
C VAL A 116 -14.55 -8.69 -1.40
N PRO A 117 -15.17 -9.69 -2.06
CA PRO A 117 -14.56 -10.42 -3.18
C PRO A 117 -14.61 -9.58 -4.47
N PHE A 118 -13.86 -8.49 -4.52
CA PHE A 118 -13.85 -7.57 -5.66
C PHE A 118 -13.35 -8.23 -6.95
N ALA A 119 -12.37 -9.14 -6.87
CA ALA A 119 -11.86 -9.84 -8.06
C ALA A 119 -12.98 -10.59 -8.80
N ARG A 120 -13.90 -11.24 -8.08
CA ARG A 120 -15.06 -11.92 -8.67
C ARG A 120 -15.95 -10.94 -9.43
N ARG A 121 -16.24 -9.78 -8.83
CA ARG A 121 -17.08 -8.74 -9.45
C ARG A 121 -16.43 -8.15 -10.71
N PHE A 122 -15.11 -8.23 -10.82
CA PHE A 122 -14.36 -7.72 -11.95
C PHE A 122 -13.94 -8.78 -12.96
N ARG A 123 -14.33 -10.05 -12.78
CA ARG A 123 -13.88 -11.17 -13.62
C ARG A 123 -13.98 -10.87 -15.12
N GLU A 124 -15.17 -10.56 -15.63
CA GLU A 124 -15.37 -10.30 -17.06
C GLU A 124 -14.50 -9.14 -17.54
N ARG A 125 -14.48 -8.02 -16.80
CA ARG A 125 -13.64 -6.86 -17.13
C ARG A 125 -12.13 -7.16 -17.15
N LEU A 126 -11.67 -8.11 -16.33
CA LEU A 126 -10.28 -8.55 -16.33
C LEU A 126 -9.98 -9.42 -17.56
N LEU A 127 -10.93 -10.28 -17.95
CA LEU A 127 -10.84 -11.15 -19.12
C LEU A 127 -11.09 -10.44 -20.45
N ASP A 128 -11.62 -9.21 -20.43
CA ASP A 128 -11.77 -8.36 -21.62
C ASP A 128 -10.43 -7.83 -22.16
N ARG A 129 -9.36 -7.86 -21.34
CA ARG A 129 -8.00 -7.40 -21.68
C ARG A 129 -6.94 -8.36 -21.15
N PRO A 130 -6.97 -9.65 -21.51
CA PRO A 130 -6.17 -10.69 -20.86
C PRO A 130 -4.65 -10.49 -21.03
N GLU A 131 -4.23 -9.81 -22.09
CA GLU A 131 -2.84 -9.40 -22.36
C GLU A 131 -2.29 -8.37 -21.38
N ASP A 132 -3.17 -7.58 -20.76
CA ASP A 132 -2.79 -6.59 -19.73
C ASP A 132 -2.55 -7.25 -18.38
N TYR A 133 -2.61 -8.58 -18.27
CA TYR A 133 -2.45 -9.28 -17.01
C TYR A 133 -1.53 -10.51 -17.11
N PHE A 134 -0.91 -10.81 -15.98
CA PHE A 134 -0.30 -12.10 -15.72
C PHE A 134 -0.58 -12.53 -14.28
N MET A 135 -0.51 -13.83 -14.03
CA MET A 135 -0.71 -14.40 -12.72
C MET A 135 0.54 -15.14 -12.27
N VAL A 136 1.04 -14.80 -11.09
CA VAL A 136 2.00 -15.67 -10.39
C VAL A 136 1.21 -16.65 -9.56
N ARG A 137 1.46 -17.93 -9.78
CA ARG A 137 0.79 -19.06 -9.14
C ARG A 137 1.78 -19.83 -8.30
N ALA A 138 1.31 -20.36 -7.19
CA ALA A 138 2.01 -21.32 -6.38
C ALA A 138 1.18 -22.60 -6.31
N GLU A 139 1.78 -23.69 -6.78
CA GLU A 139 1.16 -25.01 -6.90
C GLU A 139 1.92 -25.98 -6.00
N ASP A 140 1.20 -26.82 -5.26
CA ASP A 140 1.83 -27.87 -4.45
C ASP A 140 2.31 -29.06 -5.31
N ALA A 141 2.78 -30.13 -4.66
CA ALA A 141 3.32 -31.30 -5.33
C ALA A 141 2.28 -32.06 -6.17
N ASP A 142 0.98 -31.92 -5.85
CA ASP A 142 -0.12 -32.54 -6.58
C ASP A 142 -0.63 -31.65 -7.73
N GLY A 143 -0.10 -30.43 -7.83
CA GLY A 143 -0.48 -29.43 -8.82
C GLY A 143 -1.65 -28.54 -8.39
N ASP A 144 -2.10 -28.65 -7.14
CA ASP A 144 -3.21 -27.86 -6.62
C ASP A 144 -2.76 -26.42 -6.32
N LEU A 145 -3.59 -25.45 -6.68
CA LEU A 145 -3.31 -24.03 -6.46
C LEU A 145 -3.41 -23.68 -4.98
N VAL A 146 -2.26 -23.46 -4.33
CA VAL A 146 -2.18 -23.09 -2.90
C VAL A 146 -2.00 -21.59 -2.67
N GLY A 147 -1.81 -20.80 -3.73
CA GLY A 147 -1.84 -19.33 -3.66
C GLY A 147 -1.49 -18.68 -4.98
N ALA A 148 -1.86 -17.42 -5.14
CA ALA A 148 -1.56 -16.66 -6.35
C ALA A 148 -1.68 -15.15 -6.14
N CYS A 149 -1.02 -14.39 -7.01
CA CYS A 149 -1.30 -12.98 -7.18
C CYS A 149 -1.54 -12.61 -8.65
N LEU A 150 -2.60 -11.84 -8.90
CA LEU A 150 -2.94 -11.30 -10.20
C LEU A 150 -2.30 -9.92 -10.37
N CYS A 151 -1.55 -9.74 -11.44
CA CYS A 151 -0.77 -8.55 -11.74
C CYS A 151 -1.32 -7.88 -13.01
N GLU A 152 -1.58 -6.57 -12.95
CA GLU A 152 -1.95 -5.72 -14.08
C GLU A 152 -0.70 -5.04 -14.64
N ILE A 153 -0.57 -5.01 -15.97
CA ILE A 153 0.49 -4.35 -16.72
C ILE A 153 -0.02 -2.98 -17.17
N ASP A 154 0.72 -1.94 -16.81
CA ASP A 154 0.53 -0.59 -17.34
C ASP A 154 1.78 -0.22 -18.13
N ALA A 155 1.73 -0.54 -19.43
CA ALA A 155 2.82 -0.30 -20.35
C ALA A 155 3.13 1.20 -20.50
N THR A 156 2.10 2.06 -20.42
CA THR A 156 2.25 3.52 -20.55
C THR A 156 3.11 4.09 -19.43
N MET A 157 2.88 3.64 -18.19
CA MET A 157 3.65 4.10 -17.03
C MET A 157 4.88 3.24 -16.74
N SER A 158 5.04 2.10 -17.44
CA SER A 158 6.06 1.09 -17.14
C SER A 158 5.95 0.56 -15.70
N ILE A 159 4.70 0.32 -15.25
CA ILE A 159 4.38 -0.17 -13.91
C ILE A 159 3.63 -1.50 -14.02
N VAL A 160 4.02 -2.48 -13.21
CA VAL A 160 3.18 -3.66 -12.90
C VAL A 160 2.50 -3.47 -11.55
N ARG A 161 1.20 -3.74 -11.44
CA ARG A 161 0.44 -3.59 -10.19
C ARG A 161 -0.11 -4.93 -9.74
N VAL A 162 0.27 -5.38 -8.56
CA VAL A 162 -0.41 -6.50 -7.90
C VAL A 162 -1.81 -6.05 -7.50
N ARG A 163 -2.84 -6.59 -8.16
CA ARG A 163 -4.25 -6.21 -7.99
C ARG A 163 -4.93 -7.01 -6.90
N PHE A 164 -4.71 -8.32 -6.92
CA PHE A 164 -5.33 -9.25 -5.99
C PHE A 164 -4.31 -10.30 -5.57
N THR A 165 -4.42 -10.77 -4.33
CA THR A 165 -3.60 -11.86 -3.80
C THR A 165 -4.48 -12.79 -3.00
N ALA A 166 -4.30 -14.09 -3.21
CA ALA A 166 -5.00 -15.15 -2.52
C ALA A 166 -3.99 -16.15 -1.97
N LEU A 167 -4.22 -16.60 -0.75
CA LEU A 167 -3.43 -17.64 -0.11
C LEU A 167 -4.38 -18.75 0.32
N GLY A 168 -3.97 -20.00 0.09
CA GLY A 168 -4.71 -21.18 0.52
C GLY A 168 -4.81 -21.28 2.04
N THR A 169 -5.70 -22.16 2.50
CA THR A 169 -5.85 -22.45 3.93
C THR A 169 -4.54 -22.96 4.54
N GLY A 170 -4.14 -22.36 5.67
CA GLY A 170 -2.89 -22.72 6.38
C GLY A 170 -1.69 -21.84 6.03
N GLU A 171 -1.75 -21.05 4.95
CA GLU A 171 -0.64 -20.21 4.47
C GLU A 171 -0.51 -18.86 5.18
N ARG A 172 -0.61 -18.85 6.52
CA ARG A 172 -0.68 -17.60 7.32
C ARG A 172 0.67 -17.06 7.77
N ASP A 173 1.75 -17.83 7.68
CA ASP A 173 3.08 -17.43 8.16
C ASP A 173 3.77 -16.41 7.23
N GLY A 174 3.12 -16.08 6.11
CA GLY A 174 3.56 -15.08 5.14
C GLY A 174 4.71 -15.55 4.25
N ASN A 175 5.20 -16.79 4.38
CA ASN A 175 6.24 -17.33 3.51
C ASN A 175 5.78 -17.34 2.05
N LEU A 176 4.57 -17.87 1.82
CA LEU A 176 4.00 -17.94 0.48
C LEU A 176 3.79 -16.57 -0.15
N ALA A 177 3.18 -15.63 0.58
CA ALA A 177 2.96 -14.27 0.08
C ALA A 177 4.27 -13.57 -0.32
N ARG A 178 5.33 -13.72 0.47
CA ARG A 178 6.64 -13.14 0.14
C ARG A 178 7.20 -13.72 -1.16
N SER A 179 7.14 -15.04 -1.33
CA SER A 179 7.63 -15.69 -2.54
C SER A 179 6.80 -15.33 -3.77
N LEU A 180 5.47 -15.30 -3.67
CA LEU A 180 4.59 -14.82 -4.75
C LEU A 180 4.97 -13.40 -5.20
N TYR A 181 5.19 -12.50 -4.24
CA TYR A 181 5.59 -11.14 -4.55
C TYR A 181 6.98 -11.08 -5.19
N LEU A 182 8.00 -11.75 -4.63
CA LEU A 182 9.35 -11.80 -5.23
C LEU A 182 9.32 -12.32 -6.67
N THR A 183 8.53 -13.36 -6.96
CA THR A 183 8.33 -13.83 -8.32
C THR A 183 7.64 -12.77 -9.19
N ALA A 184 6.66 -12.03 -8.67
CA ALA A 184 6.06 -10.91 -9.41
C ALA A 184 7.07 -9.77 -9.68
N PHE A 185 8.00 -9.48 -8.76
CA PHE A 185 9.09 -8.53 -8.98
C PHE A 185 10.04 -9.00 -10.09
N GLN A 186 10.41 -10.28 -10.08
CA GLN A 186 11.20 -10.89 -11.14
C GLN A 186 10.49 -10.81 -12.50
N GLU A 187 9.21 -11.18 -12.57
CA GLU A 187 8.42 -11.10 -13.80
C GLU A 187 8.29 -9.67 -14.34
N THR A 188 8.15 -8.69 -13.44
CA THR A 188 8.13 -7.27 -13.81
C THR A 188 9.41 -6.89 -14.57
N ARG A 189 10.57 -7.29 -14.04
CA ARG A 189 11.87 -7.06 -14.66
C ARG A 189 12.00 -7.78 -16.00
N GLU A 190 11.66 -9.07 -16.06
CA GLU A 190 11.79 -9.90 -17.26
C GLU A 190 10.90 -9.40 -18.41
N ARG A 191 9.78 -8.76 -18.08
CA ARG A 191 8.88 -8.10 -19.04
C ARG A 191 9.31 -6.68 -19.42
N GLY A 192 10.42 -6.19 -18.87
CA GLY A 192 10.98 -4.87 -19.20
C GLY A 192 10.24 -3.69 -18.56
N HIS A 193 9.48 -3.92 -17.48
CA HIS A 193 8.86 -2.84 -16.72
C HIS A 193 9.80 -2.31 -15.64
N ARG A 194 9.77 -1.00 -15.41
CA ARG A 194 10.68 -0.32 -14.48
C ARG A 194 10.23 -0.43 -13.03
N TRP A 195 8.93 -0.47 -12.81
CA TRP A 195 8.33 -0.35 -11.50
C TRP A 195 7.31 -1.45 -11.25
N ILE A 196 7.16 -1.80 -9.96
CA ILE A 196 6.10 -2.69 -9.50
C ILE A 196 5.50 -2.15 -8.21
N SER A 197 4.19 -2.34 -8.09
CA SER A 197 3.39 -1.90 -6.96
C SER A 197 2.67 -3.06 -6.27
N LEU A 198 2.64 -3.00 -4.93
CA LEU A 198 1.76 -3.84 -4.10
C LEU A 198 0.42 -3.15 -3.78
N GLY A 199 -0.06 -2.33 -4.73
CA GLY A 199 -1.35 -1.67 -4.67
C GLY A 199 -1.39 -0.42 -3.79
N SER A 200 -2.59 0.15 -3.72
CA SER A 200 -2.87 1.40 -3.02
C SER A 200 -3.59 1.16 -1.71
N ASP A 201 -3.22 1.93 -0.69
CA ASP A 201 -3.82 1.93 0.63
C ASP A 201 -4.27 3.35 0.99
N PRO A 202 -5.26 3.51 1.89
CA PRO A 202 -5.46 4.78 2.56
C PRO A 202 -4.16 5.18 3.29
N SER A 203 -3.85 6.47 3.32
CA SER A 203 -2.69 6.96 4.09
C SER A 203 -2.86 6.85 5.61
N THR A 204 -4.07 6.55 6.07
CA THR A 204 -4.42 6.26 7.47
C THR A 204 -4.62 4.76 7.68
N TYR A 205 -3.74 4.16 8.48
CA TYR A 205 -3.82 2.76 8.93
C TYR A 205 -4.41 2.71 10.34
N GLY A 206 -5.37 1.83 10.53
CA GLY A 206 -6.10 1.60 11.78
C GLY A 206 -7.61 1.69 11.64
N HIS A 207 -8.12 2.12 10.48
CA HIS A 207 -9.55 2.09 10.15
C HIS A 207 -9.87 0.98 9.14
N LEU A 208 -9.57 1.24 7.85
CA LEU A 208 -9.83 0.29 6.76
C LEU A 208 -8.74 -0.78 6.63
N VAL A 209 -7.49 -0.36 6.78
CA VAL A 209 -6.30 -1.23 6.69
C VAL A 209 -5.57 -1.24 8.03
N GLN A 210 -4.93 -2.36 8.38
CA GLN A 210 -4.26 -2.52 9.68
C GLN A 210 -2.83 -1.96 9.65
N PRO A 211 -2.30 -1.38 10.74
CA PRO A 211 -0.91 -0.90 10.84
C PRO A 211 0.16 -1.93 10.43
N GLY A 212 -0.11 -3.22 10.63
CA GLY A 212 0.79 -4.29 10.19
C GLY A 212 1.03 -4.31 8.67
N LEU A 213 0.09 -3.82 7.86
CA LEU A 213 0.25 -3.74 6.40
C LEU A 213 1.29 -2.69 6.00
N PHE A 214 1.31 -1.54 6.69
CA PHE A 214 2.37 -0.54 6.53
C PHE A 214 3.75 -1.16 6.83
N VAL A 215 3.86 -1.85 7.97
CA VAL A 215 5.11 -2.49 8.39
C VAL A 215 5.55 -3.55 7.39
N PHE A 216 4.61 -4.33 6.86
CA PHE A 216 4.88 -5.32 5.82
C PHE A 216 5.46 -4.65 4.57
N LYS A 217 4.74 -3.70 3.95
CA LYS A 217 5.13 -3.10 2.67
C LYS A 217 6.43 -2.29 2.77
N SER A 218 6.59 -1.50 3.84
CA SER A 218 7.83 -0.74 4.11
C SER A 218 9.05 -1.65 4.29
N ARG A 219 8.93 -2.72 5.08
CA ARG A 219 10.03 -3.67 5.29
C ARG A 219 10.29 -4.56 4.08
N PHE A 220 9.34 -4.64 3.14
CA PHE A 220 9.49 -5.34 1.87
C PHE A 220 10.23 -4.48 0.82
N GLY A 221 10.67 -3.26 1.17
CA GLY A 221 11.50 -2.42 0.28
C GLY A 221 10.68 -1.52 -0.65
N LEU A 222 9.37 -1.41 -0.41
CA LEU A 222 8.52 -0.45 -1.10
C LEU A 222 8.49 0.89 -0.37
N PHE A 223 8.28 1.96 -1.14
CA PHE A 223 8.03 3.30 -0.63
C PHE A 223 6.65 3.80 -1.09
N PRO A 224 5.99 4.65 -0.29
CA PRO A 224 4.68 5.17 -0.62
C PRO A 224 4.78 6.39 -1.55
N VAL A 225 3.88 6.44 -2.53
CA VAL A 225 3.71 7.56 -3.46
C VAL A 225 2.25 8.02 -3.39
N PRO A 226 1.94 9.31 -3.20
CA PRO A 226 0.56 9.78 -3.23
C PRO A 226 -0.16 9.35 -4.53
N LEU A 227 -1.34 8.75 -4.41
CA LEU A 227 -2.03 8.11 -5.54
C LEU A 227 -2.25 9.07 -6.72
N LYS A 228 -2.59 10.32 -6.42
CA LYS A 228 -2.83 11.38 -7.41
C LYS A 228 -1.66 11.62 -8.35
N LEU A 229 -0.43 11.31 -7.92
CA LEU A 229 0.76 11.40 -8.77
C LEU A 229 0.81 10.30 -9.83
N LEU A 230 0.32 9.11 -9.51
CA LEU A 230 0.36 7.96 -10.41
C LEU A 230 -0.88 7.89 -11.29
N GLN A 231 -2.00 8.41 -10.79
CA GLN A 231 -3.30 8.35 -11.42
C GLN A 231 -4.02 9.69 -11.22
N PRO A 232 -3.62 10.75 -11.96
CA PRO A 232 -4.26 12.06 -11.84
C PRO A 232 -5.75 12.02 -12.22
N ASN A 233 -6.14 11.06 -13.07
CA ASN A 233 -7.52 10.82 -13.47
C ASN A 233 -8.24 9.77 -12.60
N ALA A 234 -7.63 9.30 -11.50
CA ALA A 234 -8.35 8.44 -10.55
C ALA A 234 -9.58 9.16 -9.99
N HIS A 235 -10.53 8.39 -9.46
CA HIS A 235 -11.75 8.95 -8.91
C HIS A 235 -11.41 10.07 -7.91
N PRO A 236 -12.00 11.28 -8.01
CA PRO A 236 -11.58 12.45 -7.22
C PRO A 236 -11.49 12.18 -5.71
N VAL A 237 -12.38 11.34 -5.18
CA VAL A 237 -12.37 10.95 -3.77
C VAL A 237 -11.10 10.16 -3.36
N GLN A 238 -10.48 9.41 -4.27
CA GLN A 238 -9.26 8.64 -3.99
C GLN A 238 -7.99 9.45 -4.26
N ALA A 239 -8.03 10.35 -5.26
CA ALA A 239 -6.90 11.22 -5.62
C ALA A 239 -6.84 12.54 -4.83
N ALA A 240 -7.80 12.81 -3.94
CA ALA A 240 -7.78 14.02 -3.12
C ALA A 240 -6.72 13.98 -2.01
N ASP A 241 -6.21 15.15 -1.66
CA ASP A 241 -5.55 15.36 -0.37
C ASP A 241 -6.60 15.48 0.74
N GLU A 242 -6.17 15.28 1.98
CA GLU A 242 -7.02 15.38 3.16
C GLU A 242 -6.26 16.12 4.28
N ALA A 243 -6.99 16.83 5.12
CA ALA A 243 -6.48 17.30 6.41
C ALA A 243 -7.31 16.68 7.53
N ASP A 244 -6.66 15.91 8.40
CA ASP A 244 -7.33 15.17 9.47
C ASP A 244 -6.96 15.72 10.84
N LEU A 245 -7.97 16.07 11.64
CA LEU A 245 -7.83 16.29 13.07
C LEU A 245 -8.38 15.06 13.80
N VAL A 246 -7.47 14.27 14.39
CA VAL A 246 -7.84 13.12 15.22
C VAL A 246 -8.06 13.61 16.64
N LEU A 247 -9.26 13.37 17.15
CA LEU A 247 -9.72 13.79 18.47
C LEU A 247 -9.69 12.63 19.45
N ARG A 248 -10.06 11.42 19.01
CA ARG A 248 -10.08 10.18 19.80
C ARG A 248 -9.76 8.98 18.91
N LEU A 249 -9.39 7.85 19.52
CA LEU A 249 -9.05 6.61 18.81
C LEU A 249 -10.14 5.54 18.86
N ILE A 250 -11.39 5.84 19.25
CA ILE A 250 -12.44 4.82 19.42
C ILE A 250 -12.74 4.08 18.10
N ALA A 251 -12.87 4.81 16.99
CA ALA A 251 -13.08 4.24 15.67
C ALA A 251 -11.80 3.73 14.99
N LEU A 252 -10.63 3.86 15.62
CA LEU A 252 -9.33 3.55 15.06
C LEU A 252 -8.63 2.45 15.86
N SER A 253 -7.68 1.73 15.26
CA SER A 253 -6.80 0.85 16.04
C SER A 253 -5.89 1.67 16.94
N ASP A 254 -5.40 1.05 18.00
CA ASP A 254 -4.41 1.65 18.89
C ASP A 254 -3.18 0.73 18.93
N PRO A 255 -2.06 1.11 18.29
CA PRO A 255 -1.84 2.38 17.59
C PRO A 255 -2.52 2.46 16.22
N SER A 256 -2.63 3.68 15.69
CA SER A 256 -2.93 4.00 14.29
C SER A 256 -1.77 4.75 13.65
N LEU A 257 -1.68 4.73 12.32
CA LEU A 257 -0.59 5.36 11.58
C LEU A 257 -1.11 6.32 10.51
N HIS A 258 -0.57 7.53 10.45
CA HIS A 258 -0.87 8.52 9.42
C HIS A 258 0.39 8.82 8.62
N ILE A 259 0.37 8.53 7.31
CA ILE A 259 1.40 9.01 6.38
C ILE A 259 0.97 10.38 5.88
N ALA A 260 1.79 11.40 6.15
CA ALA A 260 1.47 12.80 5.91
C ALA A 260 2.59 13.51 5.14
N TYR A 261 2.25 14.66 4.57
CA TYR A 261 3.24 15.52 3.90
C TYR A 261 4.16 16.15 4.94
N HIS A 262 5.47 16.11 4.66
CA HIS A 262 6.48 16.77 5.47
C HIS A 262 6.85 18.12 4.86
N GLY A 263 6.59 19.22 5.59
CA GLY A 263 6.91 20.57 5.14
C GLY A 263 5.84 21.15 4.23
N ASP A 264 6.21 22.09 3.36
CA ASP A 264 5.27 22.77 2.46
C ASP A 264 4.64 21.82 1.45
N ALA A 265 3.60 22.31 0.79
CA ALA A 265 2.92 21.54 -0.25
C ALA A 265 3.86 21.18 -1.41
N PRO A 266 3.67 20.01 -2.05
CA PRO A 266 4.48 19.61 -3.19
C PRO A 266 4.40 20.65 -4.30
N THR A 267 5.54 21.03 -4.89
CA THR A 267 5.56 21.89 -6.07
C THR A 267 4.95 21.16 -7.28
N SER A 268 4.39 21.89 -8.24
CA SER A 268 3.74 21.31 -9.44
C SER A 268 4.66 20.39 -10.26
N HIS A 269 5.98 20.56 -10.21
CA HIS A 269 6.91 19.64 -10.86
C HIS A 269 6.90 18.22 -10.26
N ALA A 270 6.45 18.05 -9.01
CA ALA A 270 6.26 16.74 -8.38
C ALA A 270 4.97 16.04 -8.85
N THR A 271 4.06 16.72 -9.55
CA THR A 271 2.72 16.19 -9.85
C THR A 271 2.58 15.38 -11.13
N ASP A 272 3.51 15.53 -12.09
CA ASP A 272 3.35 14.98 -13.44
C ASP A 272 3.93 13.56 -13.61
N ALA A 273 4.32 12.92 -12.51
CA ALA A 273 4.94 11.59 -12.49
C ALA A 273 6.20 11.47 -13.38
N ALA A 274 6.79 12.59 -13.80
CA ALA A 274 7.93 12.63 -14.71
C ALA A 274 9.14 11.86 -14.16
N TRP A 275 9.31 11.88 -12.83
CA TRP A 275 10.34 11.13 -12.10
C TRP A 275 10.25 9.60 -12.30
N LEU A 276 9.07 9.05 -12.64
CA LEU A 276 8.95 7.61 -12.99
C LEU A 276 9.63 7.26 -14.31
N ARG A 277 9.87 8.27 -15.16
CA ARG A 277 10.53 8.11 -16.46
C ARG A 277 12.04 8.23 -16.37
N GLU A 278 12.56 8.77 -15.28
CA GLU A 278 13.99 8.83 -14.97
C GLU A 278 14.51 7.43 -14.61
N ASP A 279 15.84 7.27 -14.56
CA ASP A 279 16.47 5.96 -14.36
C ASP A 279 16.15 5.42 -12.95
N ALA A 280 15.24 4.44 -12.91
CA ALA A 280 14.78 3.78 -11.69
C ALA A 280 15.89 3.04 -10.92
N GLN A 281 17.09 2.89 -11.51
CA GLN A 281 18.25 2.29 -10.86
C GLN A 281 18.95 3.24 -9.86
N GLN A 282 18.76 4.55 -9.99
CA GLN A 282 19.20 5.50 -8.98
C GLN A 282 18.18 5.48 -7.84
N ASP A 283 18.65 5.42 -6.58
CA ASP A 283 17.76 5.37 -5.42
C ASP A 283 16.90 6.64 -5.43
N PRO A 284 15.61 6.55 -5.80
CA PRO A 284 14.84 7.75 -6.08
C PRO A 284 14.58 8.38 -4.72
N GLU A 285 15.21 9.52 -4.43
CA GLU A 285 14.73 10.33 -3.31
C GLU A 285 13.28 10.67 -3.66
N PRO A 286 12.30 10.25 -2.84
CA PRO A 286 10.91 10.38 -3.22
C PRO A 286 10.61 11.85 -3.48
N ALA A 287 10.09 12.15 -4.68
CA ALA A 287 9.78 13.52 -5.12
C ALA A 287 8.88 14.28 -4.14
N ILE A 288 8.19 13.56 -3.25
CA ILE A 288 7.40 14.09 -2.16
C ILE A 288 7.99 13.64 -0.83
N SER A 289 8.29 14.64 -0.01
CA SER A 289 8.74 14.47 1.37
C SER A 289 7.56 14.03 2.26
N LEU A 290 7.66 12.84 2.85
CA LEU A 290 6.62 12.29 3.73
C LEU A 290 7.15 12.04 5.14
N HIS A 291 6.27 12.12 6.13
CA HIS A 291 6.52 11.64 7.50
C HIS A 291 5.41 10.72 7.97
N LEU A 292 5.68 9.98 9.05
CA LEU A 292 4.71 9.10 9.70
C LEU A 292 4.37 9.65 11.08
N GLU A 293 3.09 9.78 11.37
CA GLU A 293 2.58 10.02 12.72
C GLU A 293 2.00 8.71 13.26
N VAL A 294 2.55 8.25 14.38
CA VAL A 294 1.99 7.16 15.19
C VAL A 294 1.02 7.81 16.16
N LEU A 295 -0.25 7.44 16.08
CA LEU A 295 -1.30 7.89 16.98
C LEU A 295 -1.56 6.78 18.00
N SER A 296 -1.42 7.07 19.29
CA SER A 296 -1.68 6.07 20.34
C SER A 296 -2.18 6.73 21.61
N ARG A 297 -2.87 5.96 22.46
CA ARG A 297 -3.11 6.34 23.86
C ARG A 297 -1.89 6.08 24.75
N ASP A 298 -0.98 5.21 24.30
CA ASP A 298 0.24 4.87 25.03
C ASP A 298 1.38 5.83 24.64
N ALA A 299 1.84 6.62 25.62
CA ALA A 299 2.95 7.54 25.45
C ALA A 299 4.32 6.85 25.35
N GLU A 300 4.41 5.58 25.75
CA GLU A 300 5.65 4.80 25.79
C GLU A 300 5.78 3.81 24.61
N ILE A 301 4.86 3.86 23.65
CA ILE A 301 4.84 2.91 22.53
C ILE A 301 6.15 2.96 21.71
N ASP A 302 6.68 1.79 21.37
CA ASP A 302 7.88 1.68 20.55
C ASP A 302 7.62 2.09 19.10
N THR A 303 7.96 3.33 18.77
CA THR A 303 7.85 3.85 17.40
C THR A 303 8.91 3.30 16.45
N ASN A 304 9.96 2.63 16.94
CA ASN A 304 11.02 2.08 16.06
C ASN A 304 10.49 0.99 15.14
N ALA A 305 9.44 0.28 15.56
CA ALA A 305 8.79 -0.73 14.75
C ALA A 305 8.26 -0.18 13.40
N TYR A 306 7.97 1.12 13.34
CA TYR A 306 7.38 1.83 12.21
C TYR A 306 8.34 2.75 11.45
N ARG A 307 9.61 2.82 11.84
CA ARG A 307 10.61 3.63 11.13
C ARG A 307 10.89 3.04 9.75
N ALA A 308 11.00 3.91 8.75
CA ALA A 308 11.38 3.54 7.39
C ALA A 308 12.28 4.63 6.78
N GLY A 309 13.31 4.24 6.04
CA GLY A 309 14.34 5.17 5.53
C GLY A 309 13.83 6.20 4.52
N PHE A 310 12.72 5.93 3.84
CA PHE A 310 12.09 6.87 2.91
C PHE A 310 11.27 7.96 3.61
N LEU A 311 11.03 7.85 4.93
CA LEU A 311 10.32 8.86 5.70
C LEU A 311 11.32 9.86 6.27
N ARG A 312 10.99 11.15 6.21
CA ARG A 312 11.82 12.19 6.87
C ARG A 312 11.87 12.02 8.38
N ARG A 313 10.74 11.61 8.98
CA ARG A 313 10.63 11.35 10.41
C ARG A 313 9.47 10.43 10.73
N THR A 314 9.53 9.84 11.91
CA THR A 314 8.42 9.17 12.58
C THR A 314 8.19 9.90 13.91
N THR A 315 6.97 10.35 14.16
CA THR A 315 6.58 11.08 15.38
C THR A 315 5.47 10.35 16.11
N LEU A 316 5.44 10.45 17.44
CA LEU A 316 4.32 9.99 18.27
C LEU A 316 3.41 11.19 18.58
N ARG A 317 2.10 11.03 18.37
CA ARG A 317 1.07 11.95 18.86
C ARG A 317 0.18 11.16 19.81
N VAL A 318 0.27 11.50 21.09
CA VAL A 318 -0.60 10.92 22.12
C VAL A 318 -1.99 11.51 21.95
N ILE A 319 -2.99 10.64 21.84
CA ILE A 319 -4.40 11.03 21.73
C ILE A 319 -5.05 10.67 23.07
N ASP A 320 -5.50 11.68 23.79
CA ASP A 320 -6.20 11.50 25.06
C ASP A 320 -7.50 10.71 24.85
N ALA A 321 -7.88 9.92 25.86
CA ALA A 321 -9.06 9.07 25.84
C ALA A 321 -10.37 9.86 25.83
#